data_AF-M3GUS0-F1
#
_entry.id   AF-M3GUS0-F1
#
_cell.length_a   1.000
_cell.length_b   1.000
_cell.length_c   1.000
_cell.angle_alpha   90.00
_cell.angle_beta   90.00
_cell.angle_gamma   90.00
#
_symmetry.space_group_name_H-M   'P 1'
#
loop_
_entity.id
_entity.type
_entity.pdbx_description
1 polymer ?
#
loop_
_entity_poly.entity_id
_entity_poly.type
_entity_poly.pdbx_seq_one_letter_code
_entity_poly.pdbx_strand_id
1 'polypeptide(L)'
;MSALYGILNTSKQSFHQKLNRHLRIQEEMGYLLPMVREVRDDHPKMSVRKIYRMIRPKTIGRDRFEAFCFEHGFQVIVSKNYRRTTNSLGVTRFPNLVTGLKISRPNQVWVSDITYFELAGKEGVSNSV
;
A
#
# COMPACT_ATOMS: atom_id res chain seq x y z
N MET A 1 22.83 4.12 45.40
CA MET A 1 21.74 3.78 44.45
C MET A 1 20.43 4.56 44.69
N SER A 2 20.07 4.94 45.92
CA SER A 2 18.82 5.68 46.22
C SER A 2 18.81 7.16 45.77
N ALA A 3 19.97 7.82 45.76
CA ALA A 3 20.10 9.23 45.37
C ALA A 3 19.60 9.52 43.94
N LEU A 4 19.81 8.59 43.00
CA LEU A 4 19.36 8.72 41.61
C LEU A 4 17.84 8.87 41.50
N TYR A 5 17.09 8.07 42.27
CA TYR A 5 15.63 8.11 42.29
C TYR A 5 15.10 9.42 42.89
N GLY A 6 15.79 9.95 43.89
CA GLY A 6 15.50 11.27 44.47
C GLY A 6 15.70 12.41 43.48
N ILE A 7 16.80 12.41 42.72
CA ILE A 7 17.09 13.42 41.69
C ILE A 7 16.05 13.37 40.56
N LEU A 8 15.63 12.17 40.15
CA LEU A 8 14.67 11.95 39.07
C LEU A 8 13.20 12.08 39.51
N ASN A 9 12.95 12.42 40.78
CA ASN A 9 11.64 12.51 41.39
C ASN A 9 10.74 11.28 41.08
N THR A 10 11.31 10.08 41.20
CA THR A 10 10.66 8.83 40.85
C THR A 10 10.91 7.77 41.92
N SER A 11 9.96 6.86 42.16
CA SER A 11 10.18 5.77 43.12
C SER A 11 10.92 4.60 42.46
N LYS A 12 11.73 3.87 43.24
CA LYS A 12 12.39 2.63 42.80
C LYS A 12 11.38 1.67 42.16
N GLN A 13 10.23 1.47 42.79
CA GLN A 13 9.16 0.60 42.31
C GLN A 13 8.62 1.06 40.95
N SER A 14 8.34 2.36 40.78
CA SER A 14 7.83 2.92 39.53
C SER A 14 8.84 2.77 38.38
N PHE A 15 10.13 2.95 38.66
CA PHE A 15 11.20 2.73 37.71
C PHE A 15 11.25 1.26 37.25
N HIS A 16 11.27 0.31 38.19
CA HIS A 16 11.29 -1.11 37.84
C HIS A 16 10.02 -1.55 37.09
N GLN A 17 8.85 -1.02 37.45
CA GLN A 17 7.62 -1.29 36.69
C GLN A 17 7.69 -0.77 35.25
N LYS A 18 8.25 0.43 35.04
CA LYS A 18 8.47 0.99 33.70
C LYS A 18 9.48 0.14 32.92
N LEU A 19 10.60 -0.23 33.55
CA LEU A 19 11.64 -1.07 32.95
C LEU A 19 11.09 -2.43 32.54
N ASN A 20 10.37 -3.12 33.42
CA ASN A 20 9.80 -4.43 33.13
C ASN A 20 8.78 -4.38 31.99
N ARG A 21 7.94 -3.33 31.94
CA ARG A 21 7.03 -3.11 30.79
C ARG A 21 7.81 -2.89 29.49
N HIS A 22 8.88 -2.11 29.53
CA HIS A 22 9.73 -1.86 28.37
C HIS A 22 10.39 -3.15 27.86
N LEU A 23 10.97 -3.95 28.76
CA LEU A 23 11.62 -5.21 28.41
C LEU A 23 10.65 -6.22 27.78
N ARG A 24 9.43 -6.36 28.33
CA ARG A 24 8.39 -7.23 27.75
C ARG A 24 8.01 -6.82 26.33
N ILE A 25 7.92 -5.51 26.08
CA ILE A 25 7.61 -4.99 24.74
C ILE A 25 8.75 -5.29 23.77
N GLN A 26 10.00 -5.08 24.20
CA GLN A 26 11.19 -5.35 23.37
C GLN A 26 11.30 -6.84 23.03
N GLU A 27 11.05 -7.71 24.01
CA GLU A 27 11.02 -9.15 23.81
C GLU A 27 9.92 -9.57 22.81
N GLU A 28 8.69 -9.10 22.99
CA GLU A 28 7.60 -9.38 22.03
C GLU A 28 7.92 -8.85 20.63
N MET A 29 8.49 -7.65 20.51
CA MET A 29 8.92 -7.09 19.21
C MET A 29 9.98 -7.94 18.51
N GLY A 30 10.91 -8.53 19.27
CA GLY A 30 11.90 -9.46 18.73
C GLY A 30 11.27 -10.68 18.07
N TYR A 31 10.20 -11.24 18.66
CA TYR A 31 9.47 -12.36 18.07
C TYR A 31 8.55 -11.96 16.92
N LEU A 32 8.00 -10.74 16.95
CA LEU A 32 7.09 -10.26 15.90
C LEU A 32 7.79 -10.05 14.55
N LEU A 33 9.05 -9.64 14.55
CA LEU A 33 9.79 -9.35 13.33
C LEU A 33 9.87 -10.57 12.37
N PRO A 34 10.33 -11.76 12.79
CA PRO A 34 10.34 -12.93 11.92
C PRO A 34 8.93 -13.37 11.50
N MET A 35 7.93 -13.31 12.41
CA MET A 35 6.54 -13.65 12.06
C MET A 35 5.97 -12.72 10.97
N VAL A 36 6.23 -11.42 11.06
CA VAL A 36 5.79 -10.46 10.04
C VAL A 36 6.47 -10.74 8.70
N ARG A 37 7.75 -11.14 8.74
CA ARG A 37 8.52 -11.50 7.54
C ARG A 37 7.96 -12.74 6.85
N GLU A 38 7.66 -13.80 7.58
CA GLU A 38 7.03 -15.01 7.02
C GLU A 38 5.70 -14.67 6.32
N VAL A 39 4.84 -13.88 6.98
CA VAL A 39 3.57 -13.46 6.38
C VAL A 39 3.79 -12.56 5.15
N ARG A 40 4.89 -11.82 5.06
CA ARG A 40 5.23 -11.01 3.89
C ARG A 40 5.72 -11.85 2.72
N ASP A 41 6.47 -12.90 2.99
CA ASP A 41 6.98 -13.79 1.97
C ASP A 41 5.80 -14.49 1.26
N ASP A 42 4.78 -14.92 2.01
CA ASP A 42 3.56 -15.51 1.45
C ASP A 42 2.60 -14.46 0.85
N HIS A 43 2.54 -13.26 1.44
CA HIS A 43 1.57 -12.22 1.08
C HIS A 43 2.21 -10.82 0.96
N PRO A 44 2.95 -10.53 -0.13
CA PRO A 44 3.75 -9.31 -0.25
C PRO A 44 2.95 -8.00 -0.14
N LYS A 45 1.67 -8.01 -0.55
CA LYS A 45 0.80 -6.82 -0.60
C LYS A 45 -0.22 -6.72 0.54
N MET A 46 -0.24 -7.65 1.48
CA MET A 46 -1.21 -7.61 2.57
C MET A 46 -0.99 -6.36 3.46
N SER A 47 -1.99 -5.81 4.15
CA SER A 47 -1.71 -4.68 5.05
C SER A 47 -1.07 -5.14 6.37
N VAL A 48 -0.13 -4.36 6.91
CA VAL A 48 0.40 -4.61 8.28
C VAL A 48 -0.71 -4.57 9.32
N ARG A 49 -1.75 -3.75 9.12
CA ARG A 49 -2.97 -3.74 9.93
C ARG A 49 -3.71 -5.08 9.93
N LYS A 50 -3.73 -5.78 8.78
CA LYS A 50 -4.29 -7.13 8.71
C LYS A 50 -3.40 -8.12 9.45
N ILE A 51 -2.07 -8.02 9.32
CA ILE A 51 -1.12 -8.85 10.09
C ILE A 51 -1.35 -8.68 11.60
N TYR A 52 -1.50 -7.44 12.09
CA TYR A 52 -1.81 -7.17 13.49
C TYR A 52 -3.06 -7.93 13.99
N ARG A 53 -4.12 -7.98 13.18
CA ARG A 53 -5.37 -8.67 13.53
C ARG A 53 -5.23 -10.20 13.54
N MET A 54 -4.27 -10.73 12.78
CA MET A 54 -3.96 -12.17 12.74
C MET A 54 -3.09 -12.57 13.94
N ILE A 55 -2.00 -11.83 14.19
CA ILE A 55 -1.06 -12.13 15.27
C ILE A 55 -1.64 -11.77 16.65
N ARG A 56 -2.37 -10.65 16.75
CA ARG A 56 -2.95 -10.11 18.00
C ARG A 56 -1.92 -10.02 19.13
N PRO A 57 -0.86 -9.21 18.98
CA PRO A 57 0.16 -9.06 20.03
C PRO A 57 -0.46 -8.53 21.33
N LYS A 58 0.09 -8.94 22.46
CA LYS A 58 -0.46 -8.68 23.79
C LYS A 58 0.03 -7.37 24.39
N THR A 59 1.27 -6.98 24.12
CA THR A 59 1.91 -5.85 24.80
C THR A 59 1.89 -4.55 24.00
N ILE A 60 1.68 -4.64 22.69
CA ILE A 60 1.66 -3.47 21.79
C ILE A 60 0.31 -3.26 21.13
N GLY A 61 -0.11 -1.99 21.07
CA GLY A 61 -1.29 -1.60 20.33
C GLY A 61 -1.04 -1.52 18.82
N ARG A 62 -2.15 -1.49 18.06
CA ARG A 62 -2.17 -1.42 16.58
C ARG A 62 -1.26 -0.35 15.99
N ASP A 63 -1.36 0.88 16.48
CA ASP A 63 -0.64 2.01 15.85
C ASP A 63 0.87 1.91 16.08
N ARG A 64 1.27 1.42 17.26
CA ARG A 64 2.68 1.14 17.56
C ARG A 64 3.22 -0.03 16.76
N PHE A 65 2.41 -1.07 16.53
CA PHE A 65 2.76 -2.17 15.65
C PHE A 65 2.96 -1.71 14.20
N GLU A 66 2.09 -0.83 13.69
CA GLU A 66 2.22 -0.26 12.35
C GLU A 66 3.51 0.56 12.22
N ALA A 67 3.79 1.44 13.18
CA ALA A 67 5.04 2.21 13.22
C ALA A 67 6.27 1.29 13.23
N PHE A 68 6.30 0.29 14.10
CA PHE A 68 7.36 -0.71 14.17
C PHE A 68 7.58 -1.43 12.83
N CYS A 69 6.50 -1.86 12.18
CA CYS A 69 6.60 -2.53 10.87
C CYS A 69 7.15 -1.58 9.78
N PHE A 70 6.76 -0.31 9.80
CA PHE A 70 7.24 0.67 8.84
C PHE A 70 8.72 1.02 9.05
N GLU A 71 9.17 1.14 10.29
CA GLU A 71 10.59 1.31 10.64
C GLU A 71 11.44 0.14 10.11
N HIS A 72 10.86 -1.06 10.00
CA HIS A 72 11.52 -2.25 9.47
C HIS A 72 11.25 -2.50 7.97
N GLY A 73 10.69 -1.52 7.25
CA GLY A 73 10.53 -1.60 5.79
C GLY A 73 9.33 -2.41 5.29
N PHE A 74 8.38 -2.77 6.16
CA PHE A 74 7.18 -3.53 5.77
C PHE A 74 6.02 -2.65 5.28
N GLN A 75 6.32 -1.44 4.82
CA GLN A 75 5.33 -0.57 4.23
C GLN A 75 4.96 -1.08 2.83
N VAL A 76 3.67 -1.25 2.57
CA VAL A 76 3.19 -1.63 1.23
C VAL A 76 3.24 -0.39 0.35
N ILE A 77 4.20 -0.36 -0.57
CA ILE A 77 4.28 0.70 -1.59
C ILE A 77 3.22 0.42 -2.65
N VAL A 78 2.25 1.31 -2.77
CA VAL A 78 1.26 1.26 -3.85
C VAL A 78 1.75 2.17 -4.98
N SER A 79 2.27 1.58 -6.05
CA SER A 79 2.53 2.32 -7.28
C SER A 79 1.20 2.79 -7.86
N LYS A 80 1.03 4.10 -8.04
CA LYS A 80 -0.12 4.64 -8.78
C LYS A 80 -0.01 4.14 -10.22
N ASN A 81 -1.00 3.35 -10.65
CA ASN A 81 -1.10 2.95 -12.05
C ASN A 81 -1.79 4.09 -12.81
N TYR A 82 -1.01 4.91 -13.53
CA TYR A 82 -1.50 6.01 -14.36
C TYR A 82 -2.20 5.53 -15.63
N ARG A 83 -1.98 4.25 -16.02
CA ARG A 83 -2.45 3.65 -17.28
C ARG A 83 -3.53 2.60 -17.02
N ARG A 84 -4.52 2.89 -16.17
CA ARG A 84 -5.71 2.01 -16.07
C ARG A 84 -6.51 2.15 -17.35
N THR A 85 -6.24 1.30 -18.34
CA THR A 85 -7.10 1.17 -19.51
C THR A 85 -8.39 0.46 -19.11
N THR A 86 -9.49 1.04 -19.55
CA THR A 86 -10.90 0.74 -19.26
C THR A 86 -11.20 -0.73 -18.93
N ASN A 87 -11.88 -0.97 -17.81
CA ASN A 87 -12.51 -2.26 -17.54
C ASN A 87 -13.72 -2.40 -18.47
N SER A 88 -13.58 -3.19 -19.54
CA SER A 88 -14.60 -3.42 -20.56
C SER A 88 -15.68 -4.44 -20.18
N LEU A 89 -15.76 -4.86 -18.91
CA LEU A 89 -16.87 -5.66 -18.40
C LEU A 89 -18.11 -4.77 -18.19
N GLY A 90 -19.18 -5.04 -18.91
CA GLY A 90 -20.48 -4.36 -18.76
C GLY A 90 -20.75 -3.16 -19.69
N VAL A 91 -19.88 -2.90 -20.67
CA VAL A 91 -20.15 -1.86 -21.68
C VAL A 91 -21.11 -2.37 -22.76
N THR A 92 -22.20 -1.65 -22.98
CA THR A 92 -23.10 -1.87 -24.13
C THR A 92 -22.33 -1.58 -25.41
N ARG A 93 -22.04 -2.61 -26.19
CA ARG A 93 -21.37 -2.46 -27.48
C ARG A 93 -22.42 -2.05 -28.50
N PHE A 94 -22.22 -0.88 -29.11
CA PHE A 94 -23.06 -0.44 -30.21
C PHE A 94 -22.83 -1.36 -31.42
N PRO A 95 -23.89 -1.66 -32.18
CA PRO A 95 -23.74 -2.42 -33.42
C PRO A 95 -22.82 -1.67 -34.38
N ASN A 96 -21.91 -2.38 -35.04
CA ASN A 96 -21.01 -1.78 -36.01
C ASN A 96 -21.76 -1.42 -37.30
N LEU A 97 -22.12 -0.14 -37.44
CA LEU A 97 -22.90 0.41 -38.55
C LEU A 97 -22.14 0.43 -39.89
N VAL A 98 -20.82 0.18 -39.89
CA VAL A 98 -20.02 0.10 -41.11
C VAL A 98 -20.18 -1.27 -41.81
N THR A 99 -20.66 -2.27 -41.08
CA THR A 99 -20.80 -3.63 -41.60
C THR A 99 -21.78 -3.68 -42.77
N GLY A 100 -21.29 -4.01 -43.98
CA GLY A 100 -22.10 -4.12 -45.21
C GLY A 100 -22.17 -2.85 -46.05
N LEU A 101 -21.57 -1.74 -45.61
CA LEU A 101 -21.53 -0.49 -46.39
C LEU A 101 -20.50 -0.57 -47.52
N LYS A 102 -20.92 -0.33 -48.78
CA LYS A 102 -20.01 -0.23 -49.94
C LYS A 102 -19.43 1.18 -50.06
N ILE A 103 -18.20 1.36 -49.61
CA ILE A 103 -17.44 2.61 -49.73
C ILE A 103 -16.75 2.63 -51.10
N SER A 104 -17.05 3.63 -51.93
CA SER A 104 -16.55 3.76 -53.31
C SER A 104 -15.88 5.10 -53.60
N ARG A 105 -15.94 6.05 -52.67
CA ARG A 105 -15.33 7.39 -52.78
C ARG A 105 -14.78 7.83 -51.41
N PRO A 106 -13.81 8.75 -51.36
CA PRO A 106 -13.30 9.30 -50.11
C PRO A 106 -14.40 9.99 -49.27
N ASN A 107 -14.16 10.13 -47.96
CA ASN A 107 -15.02 10.84 -47.00
C ASN A 107 -16.39 10.23 -46.68
N GLN A 108 -16.61 8.94 -47.00
CA GLN A 108 -17.89 8.26 -46.75
C GLN A 108 -18.00 7.62 -45.36
N VAL A 109 -16.86 7.28 -44.73
CA VAL A 109 -16.79 6.77 -43.36
C VAL A 109 -15.59 7.40 -42.69
N TRP A 110 -15.80 7.82 -41.44
CA TRP A 110 -14.78 8.44 -40.61
C TRP A 110 -14.68 7.63 -39.33
N VAL A 111 -13.47 7.20 -39.00
CA VAL A 111 -13.16 6.52 -37.74
C VAL A 111 -12.13 7.37 -37.03
N SER A 112 -12.45 7.76 -35.81
CA SER A 112 -11.50 8.41 -34.91
C SER A 112 -11.09 7.43 -33.84
N ASP A 113 -9.79 7.17 -33.73
CA ASP A 113 -9.21 6.60 -32.52
C ASP A 113 -8.69 7.73 -31.63
N ILE A 114 -8.45 7.49 -30.33
CA ILE A 114 -7.85 8.47 -29.42
C ILE A 114 -6.55 7.92 -28.89
N THR A 115 -5.43 8.49 -29.35
CA THR A 115 -4.09 8.06 -28.92
C THR A 115 -3.49 9.04 -27.92
N TYR A 116 -3.15 8.56 -26.71
CA TYR A 116 -2.32 9.28 -25.74
C TYR A 116 -0.83 8.99 -26.02
N PHE A 117 -0.09 9.93 -26.60
CA PHE A 117 1.38 10.00 -26.57
C PHE A 117 1.91 10.47 -25.21
N GLU A 118 3.20 10.27 -24.92
CA GLU A 118 3.87 10.85 -23.76
C GLU A 118 5.05 11.71 -24.25
N LEU A 119 4.94 13.04 -24.17
CA LEU A 119 6.03 14.00 -24.39
C LEU A 119 6.97 13.99 -23.18
N ALA A 120 8.07 13.24 -23.24
CA ALA A 120 9.15 13.34 -22.26
C ALA A 120 8.65 13.37 -20.78
N GLY A 121 7.75 12.45 -20.42
CA GLY A 121 7.12 12.40 -19.09
C GLY A 121 5.84 13.24 -18.92
N LYS A 122 5.32 13.85 -19.98
CA LYS A 122 4.00 14.50 -20.05
C LYS A 122 3.19 13.91 -21.17
N GLU A 123 2.19 13.11 -20.82
CA GLU A 123 1.11 12.66 -21.70
C GLU A 123 0.65 13.80 -22.62
N GLY A 124 0.71 13.66 -23.93
CA GLY A 124 -0.11 14.44 -24.84
C GLY A 124 -0.74 13.55 -25.89
N VAL A 125 -1.69 14.02 -26.66
CA VAL A 125 -2.49 13.18 -27.58
C VAL A 125 -2.24 13.67 -28.98
N SER A 126 -1.81 12.80 -29.91
CA SER A 126 -1.56 13.16 -31.33
C SER A 126 -2.56 12.36 -32.07
N ASN A 127 -3.70 12.99 -32.28
CA ASN A 127 -4.47 12.65 -33.45
C ASN A 127 -4.08 13.67 -34.52
N SER A 128 -3.13 13.25 -35.36
CA SER A 128 -3.01 13.72 -36.72
C SER A 128 -4.02 12.96 -37.58
N VAL A 129 -4.95 13.75 -38.15
CA VAL A 129 -5.91 13.46 -39.24
C VAL A 129 -7.04 12.49 -38.94
#